data_AF-A0A1I5Z243-F1
#
_entry.id   AF-A0A1I5Z243-F1
#
_cell.length_a   1.000
_cell.length_b   1.000
_cell.length_c   1.000
_cell.angle_alpha   90.00
_cell.angle_beta   90.00
_cell.angle_gamma   90.00
#
_symmetry.space_group_name_H-M   'P 1'
#
loop_
_entity.id
_entity.type
_entity.pdbx_description
1 polymer ?
#
loop_
_entity_poly.entity_id
_entity_poly.type
_entity_poly.pdbx_seq_one_letter_code
_entity_poly.pdbx_strand_id
1 'polypeptide(L)'
;MLLFLCCLRDKPQEDHQATFPVTGTQLHEIFPDTPQDRCDEVASIINTYSDDYGLTTPERMAHFIGQIGAETMLKNLDEKSYSASRILTADKTRTIRTHNGKKVLKYCSIFEGYSADGASCPYPYCDEDIVVPEGSYSGSYASTTFMQGMNKTVRANMVDELPRDPDFFNVVYACQLNNGGIESGDGYRFRGRGFIQITGQTNYQTMVQAKWDAVHGTGTKDFMCRSETCDKNLDNIANDLDFSMLISLTFWKAGKTNDLANKVDESSIEKVTEAVNGKAIGLPNRTLYTNKAYEILKK
;
A
#
# COMPACT_ATOMS: atom_id res chain seq x y z
N MET A 1 31.83 -8.83 -4.95
CA MET A 1 30.83 -8.64 -6.02
C MET A 1 29.87 -7.54 -5.58
N LEU A 2 30.36 -6.30 -5.54
CA LEU A 2 29.64 -5.08 -5.14
C LEU A 2 29.69 -4.15 -6.35
N LEU A 3 28.70 -4.17 -7.26
CA LEU A 3 28.61 -3.18 -8.34
C LEU A 3 27.27 -3.18 -9.09
N PHE A 4 26.16 -3.58 -8.47
CA PHE A 4 24.89 -3.71 -9.21
C PHE A 4 23.77 -2.75 -8.82
N LEU A 5 23.89 -1.96 -7.74
CA LEU A 5 22.72 -1.23 -7.22
C LEU A 5 22.60 0.26 -7.56
N CYS A 6 23.64 0.88 -8.12
CA CYS A 6 23.53 2.25 -8.59
C CYS A 6 23.03 2.35 -10.05
N CYS A 7 22.93 1.22 -10.76
CA CYS A 7 22.98 1.19 -12.23
C CYS A 7 21.89 0.33 -12.91
N LEU A 8 20.68 0.17 -12.34
CA LEU A 8 19.61 -0.45 -13.14
C LEU A 8 19.17 0.43 -14.33
N ARG A 9 19.45 1.74 -14.29
CA ARG A 9 19.31 2.67 -15.45
C ARG A 9 20.62 3.00 -16.18
N ASP A 10 21.79 2.69 -15.63
CA ASP A 10 23.09 3.05 -16.25
C ASP A 10 23.70 1.90 -17.07
N LYS A 11 23.05 0.73 -17.11
CA LYS A 11 23.37 -0.22 -18.19
C LYS A 11 22.87 0.41 -19.49
N PRO A 12 23.70 0.51 -20.55
CA PRO A 12 23.17 0.80 -21.86
C PRO A 12 22.03 -0.20 -22.11
N GLN A 13 20.88 0.33 -22.50
CA GLN A 13 19.71 -0.45 -22.87
C GLN A 13 20.07 -1.24 -24.13
N GLU A 14 20.85 -2.31 -23.96
CA GLU A 14 20.94 -3.38 -24.94
C GLU A 14 19.50 -3.87 -25.18
N ASP A 15 19.20 -4.24 -26.41
CA ASP A 15 17.89 -4.61 -26.95
C ASP A 15 17.35 -5.88 -26.25
N HIS A 16 17.06 -5.78 -24.95
CA HIS A 16 16.62 -6.89 -24.11
C HIS A 16 15.19 -7.21 -24.49
N GLN A 17 15.04 -8.34 -25.17
CA GLN A 17 13.75 -8.92 -25.43
C GLN A 17 13.39 -9.87 -24.29
N ALA A 18 12.34 -9.53 -23.54
CA ALA A 18 11.80 -10.39 -22.49
C ALA A 18 11.44 -11.78 -23.04
N THR A 19 11.75 -12.83 -22.28
CA THR A 19 11.42 -14.21 -22.63
C THR A 19 9.91 -14.42 -22.79
N PHE A 20 9.12 -13.73 -21.97
CA PHE A 20 7.65 -13.72 -22.05
C PHE A 20 7.15 -12.27 -22.00
N PRO A 21 7.09 -11.58 -23.15
CA PRO A 21 6.72 -10.18 -23.17
C PRO A 21 5.21 -10.01 -22.96
N VAL A 22 4.84 -8.97 -22.20
CA VAL A 22 3.45 -8.49 -22.08
C VAL A 22 3.28 -7.16 -22.78
N THR A 23 2.07 -6.87 -23.24
CA THR A 23 1.73 -5.59 -23.89
C THR A 23 0.82 -4.76 -23.01
N GLY A 24 0.85 -3.43 -23.18
CA GLY A 24 -0.10 -2.57 -22.47
C GLY A 24 -1.55 -2.86 -22.88
N THR A 25 -1.81 -3.26 -24.13
CA THR A 25 -3.14 -3.72 -24.57
C THR A 25 -3.65 -4.91 -23.75
N GLN A 26 -2.80 -5.91 -23.49
CA GLN A 26 -3.16 -7.04 -22.61
C GLN A 26 -3.43 -6.56 -21.18
N LEU A 27 -2.60 -5.67 -20.64
CA LEU A 27 -2.83 -5.10 -19.31
C LEU A 27 -4.13 -4.27 -19.25
N HIS A 28 -4.47 -3.53 -20.29
CA HIS A 28 -5.71 -2.77 -20.38
C HIS A 28 -6.94 -3.69 -20.50
N GLU A 29 -6.83 -4.81 -21.23
CA GLU A 29 -7.89 -5.84 -21.25
C GLU A 29 -8.11 -6.44 -19.85
N ILE A 30 -7.04 -6.65 -19.07
CA ILE A 30 -7.11 -7.11 -17.67
C ILE A 30 -7.72 -6.03 -16.77
N PHE A 31 -7.28 -4.77 -16.90
CA PHE A 31 -7.68 -3.63 -16.07
C PHE A 31 -8.31 -2.51 -16.92
N PRO A 32 -9.57 -2.67 -17.38
CA PRO A 32 -10.19 -1.77 -18.36
C PRO A 32 -10.38 -0.33 -17.85
N ASP A 33 -10.45 -0.14 -16.53
CA ASP A 33 -10.57 1.20 -15.95
C ASP A 33 -9.22 1.92 -15.83
N THR A 34 -8.10 1.27 -16.16
CA THR A 34 -6.76 1.84 -16.10
C THR A 34 -6.39 2.40 -17.46
N PRO A 35 -5.99 3.68 -17.56
CA PRO A 35 -5.62 4.30 -18.83
C PRO A 35 -4.59 3.48 -19.63
N GLN A 36 -4.76 3.43 -20.95
CA GLN A 36 -3.92 2.65 -21.86
C GLN A 36 -2.43 3.05 -21.77
N ASP A 37 -2.14 4.35 -21.67
CA ASP A 37 -0.77 4.88 -21.51
C ASP A 37 -0.10 4.36 -20.22
N ARG A 38 -0.82 4.33 -19.10
CA ARG A 38 -0.35 3.71 -17.85
C ARG A 38 -0.12 2.21 -18.02
N CYS A 39 -0.99 1.51 -18.74
CA CYS A 39 -0.79 0.09 -19.05
C CYS A 39 0.45 -0.13 -19.92
N ASP A 40 0.69 0.73 -20.91
CA ASP A 40 1.89 0.66 -21.78
C ASP A 40 3.18 0.89 -20.97
N GLU A 41 3.20 1.89 -20.10
CA GLU A 41 4.31 2.14 -19.17
C GLU A 41 4.57 0.91 -18.31
N VAL A 42 3.56 0.39 -17.61
CA VAL A 42 3.72 -0.78 -16.73
C VAL A 42 4.19 -2.01 -17.49
N ALA A 43 3.67 -2.28 -18.69
CA ALA A 43 4.10 -3.40 -19.51
C ALA A 43 5.58 -3.28 -19.91
N SER A 44 6.02 -2.08 -20.31
CA SER A 44 7.42 -1.80 -20.65
C SER A 44 8.36 -2.09 -19.47
N ILE A 45 7.96 -1.65 -18.27
CA ILE A 45 8.74 -1.87 -17.04
C ILE A 45 8.79 -3.36 -16.67
N ILE A 46 7.66 -4.06 -16.75
CA ILE A 46 7.62 -5.52 -16.51
C ILE A 46 8.58 -6.23 -17.45
N ASN A 47 8.52 -5.94 -18.76
CA ASN A 47 9.39 -6.56 -19.75
C ASN A 47 10.87 -6.22 -19.57
N THR A 48 11.18 -5.08 -18.94
CA THR A 48 12.57 -4.69 -18.62
C THR A 48 13.19 -5.62 -17.57
N TYR A 49 12.39 -6.11 -16.61
CA TYR A 49 12.90 -6.84 -15.45
C TYR A 49 12.45 -8.30 -15.37
N SER A 50 11.48 -8.75 -16.18
CA SER A 50 10.82 -10.05 -16.02
C SER A 50 11.79 -11.22 -15.93
N ASP A 51 12.82 -11.21 -16.78
CA ASP A 51 13.76 -12.32 -16.91
C ASP A 51 14.70 -12.42 -15.71
N ASP A 52 15.21 -11.28 -15.21
CA ASP A 52 16.06 -11.19 -14.01
C ASP A 52 15.34 -11.67 -12.72
N TYR A 53 14.01 -11.66 -12.76
CA TYR A 53 13.12 -12.09 -11.69
C TYR A 53 12.42 -13.43 -11.97
N GLY A 54 12.70 -14.05 -13.12
CA GLY A 54 12.20 -15.37 -13.50
C GLY A 54 10.70 -15.44 -13.84
N LEU A 55 10.09 -14.31 -14.20
CA LEU A 55 8.72 -14.20 -14.70
C LEU A 55 8.63 -14.60 -16.17
N THR A 56 9.15 -15.78 -16.50
CA THR A 56 9.37 -16.24 -17.89
C THR A 56 8.31 -17.21 -18.40
N THR A 57 7.23 -17.42 -17.63
CA THR A 57 6.11 -18.29 -18.03
C THR A 57 4.78 -17.55 -17.85
N PRO A 58 3.74 -17.90 -18.63
CA PRO A 58 2.43 -17.28 -18.49
C PRO A 58 1.84 -17.45 -17.08
N GLU A 59 2.08 -18.57 -16.40
CA GLU A 59 1.61 -18.81 -15.03
C GLU A 59 2.23 -17.80 -14.05
N ARG A 60 3.56 -17.66 -14.08
CA ARG A 60 4.28 -16.73 -13.18
C ARG A 60 3.91 -15.29 -13.44
N MET A 61 3.84 -14.92 -14.73
CA MET A 61 3.45 -13.57 -15.15
C MET A 61 2.01 -13.25 -14.71
N ALA A 62 1.07 -14.19 -14.90
CA ALA A 62 -0.31 -14.01 -14.48
C ALA A 62 -0.46 -13.86 -12.97
N HIS A 63 0.25 -14.67 -12.18
CA HIS A 63 0.28 -14.51 -10.72
C HIS A 63 0.84 -13.14 -10.33
N PHE A 64 1.97 -12.74 -10.89
CA PHE A 64 2.58 -11.45 -10.57
C PHE A 64 1.63 -10.28 -10.87
N ILE A 65 1.06 -10.23 -12.08
CA ILE A 65 0.08 -9.21 -12.50
C ILE A 65 -1.17 -9.27 -11.61
N GLY A 66 -1.66 -10.46 -11.29
CA GLY A 66 -2.80 -10.65 -10.41
C GLY A 66 -2.58 -10.08 -9.01
N GLN A 67 -1.38 -10.22 -8.45
CA GLN A 67 -1.04 -9.70 -7.12
C GLN A 67 -0.96 -8.17 -7.09
N ILE A 68 -0.27 -7.53 -8.05
CA ILE A 68 -0.18 -6.05 -8.11
C ILE A 68 -1.51 -5.41 -8.53
N GLY A 69 -2.27 -6.12 -9.38
CA GLY A 69 -3.58 -5.71 -9.86
C GLY A 69 -4.65 -5.73 -8.78
N ALA A 70 -4.65 -6.74 -7.92
CA ALA A 70 -5.61 -6.84 -6.81
C ALA A 70 -5.51 -5.68 -5.80
N GLU A 71 -4.32 -5.11 -5.65
CA GLU A 71 -4.05 -4.03 -4.70
C GLU A 71 -4.33 -2.64 -5.29
N THR A 72 -4.00 -2.43 -6.57
CA THR A 72 -3.99 -1.07 -7.14
C THR A 72 -4.68 -0.92 -8.48
N MET A 73 -5.03 -2.04 -9.15
CA MET A 73 -5.39 -2.07 -10.57
C MET A 73 -4.38 -1.30 -11.45
N LEU A 74 -3.13 -1.20 -11.01
CA LEU A 74 -2.04 -0.43 -11.63
C LEU A 74 -2.20 1.12 -11.61
N LYS A 75 -3.10 1.65 -10.78
CA LYS A 75 -3.43 3.09 -10.76
C LYS A 75 -2.59 3.90 -9.78
N ASN A 76 -2.95 3.85 -8.49
CA ASN A 76 -2.37 4.72 -7.47
C ASN A 76 -1.34 3.95 -6.65
N LEU A 77 -0.13 4.51 -6.57
CA LEU A 77 0.98 3.96 -5.79
C LEU A 77 1.10 4.62 -4.41
N ASP A 78 0.25 5.59 -4.10
CA ASP A 78 0.24 6.30 -2.83
C ASP A 78 -1.15 6.16 -2.20
N GLU A 79 -1.19 5.99 -0.87
CA GLU A 79 -2.44 6.04 -0.13
C GLU A 79 -2.99 7.47 -0.17
N LYS A 80 -4.27 7.61 -0.53
CA LYS A 80 -4.97 8.89 -0.47
C LYS A 80 -5.63 9.03 0.90
N SER A 81 -5.55 10.22 1.47
CA SER A 81 -6.41 10.62 2.58
C SER A 81 -7.85 10.82 2.06
N TYR A 82 -8.72 11.39 2.89
CA TYR A 82 -10.15 11.43 2.64
C TYR A 82 -10.64 12.84 2.37
N SER A 83 -11.60 12.98 1.45
CA SER A 83 -12.41 14.20 1.37
C SER A 83 -13.19 14.40 2.67
N ALA A 84 -13.65 15.64 2.92
CA ALA A 84 -14.47 15.95 4.10
C ALA A 84 -15.67 14.99 4.24
N SER A 85 -16.36 14.70 3.13
CA SER A 85 -17.48 13.76 3.10
C SER A 85 -17.04 12.32 3.40
N ARG A 86 -15.86 11.91 2.89
CA ARG A 86 -15.35 10.55 3.12
C ARG A 86 -14.90 10.35 4.58
N ILE A 87 -14.39 11.39 5.25
CA ILE A 87 -14.08 11.36 6.69
C ILE A 87 -15.30 11.01 7.53
N LEU A 88 -16.50 11.44 7.14
CA LEU A 88 -17.73 11.12 7.87
C LEU A 88 -18.24 9.69 7.63
N THR A 89 -17.70 8.98 6.63
CA THR A 89 -18.25 7.69 6.18
C THR A 89 -17.27 6.52 6.19
N ALA A 90 -15.96 6.76 6.25
CA ALA A 90 -14.95 5.70 6.22
C ALA A 90 -14.74 5.04 7.60
N ASP A 91 -14.70 3.71 7.67
CA ASP A 91 -14.54 2.95 8.94
C ASP A 91 -13.42 3.50 9.82
N LYS A 92 -12.25 3.78 9.21
CA LYS A 92 -11.07 4.30 9.91
C LYS A 92 -11.40 5.53 10.76
N THR A 93 -11.99 6.58 10.19
CA THR A 93 -12.23 7.85 10.87
C THR A 93 -13.40 7.83 11.86
N ARG A 94 -14.31 6.85 11.73
CA ARG A 94 -15.42 6.62 12.69
C ARG A 94 -15.12 5.54 13.74
N THR A 95 -13.86 5.17 13.89
CA THR A 95 -13.43 4.24 14.96
C THR A 95 -13.80 4.81 16.34
N ILE A 96 -14.42 3.99 17.19
CA ILE A 96 -14.76 4.34 18.57
C ILE A 96 -13.91 3.59 19.59
N ARG A 97 -13.78 4.15 20.79
CA ARG A 97 -13.14 3.53 21.95
C ARG A 97 -14.02 3.72 23.19
N THR A 98 -13.71 2.99 24.26
CA THR A 98 -14.37 3.17 25.55
C THR A 98 -13.52 4.11 26.41
N HIS A 99 -14.11 5.20 26.89
CA HIS A 99 -13.51 6.12 27.86
C HIS A 99 -14.52 6.43 28.96
N ASN A 100 -14.16 6.23 30.24
CA ASN A 100 -15.03 6.48 31.40
C ASN A 100 -16.43 5.88 31.28
N GLY A 101 -16.51 4.63 30.79
CA GLY A 101 -17.78 3.89 30.61
C GLY A 101 -18.61 4.32 29.38
N LYS A 102 -18.16 5.30 28.59
CA LYS A 102 -18.86 5.80 27.40
C LYS A 102 -18.14 5.37 26.13
N LYS A 103 -18.88 5.24 25.03
CA LYS A 103 -18.31 5.15 23.68
C LYS A 103 -17.98 6.54 23.17
N VAL A 104 -16.76 6.73 22.69
CA VAL A 104 -16.25 8.01 22.21
C VAL A 104 -15.52 7.83 20.89
N LEU A 105 -15.53 8.84 20.02
CA LEU A 105 -14.71 8.81 18.80
C LEU A 105 -13.23 8.79 19.15
N LYS A 106 -12.47 7.95 18.45
CA LYS A 106 -11.02 7.85 18.62
C LYS A 106 -10.28 9.09 18.09
N TYR A 107 -10.69 9.61 16.94
CA TYR A 107 -9.95 10.64 16.19
C TYR A 107 -10.66 12.00 16.22
N CYS A 108 -10.96 12.52 17.40
CA CYS A 108 -11.60 13.83 17.56
C CYS A 108 -10.78 14.98 16.99
N SER A 109 -9.45 14.90 17.00
CA SER A 109 -8.54 15.91 16.43
C SER A 109 -8.72 16.16 14.93
N ILE A 110 -9.52 15.34 14.24
CA ILE A 110 -9.94 15.57 12.86
C ILE A 110 -10.93 16.75 12.75
N PHE A 111 -11.65 17.09 13.83
CA PHE A 111 -12.69 18.10 13.84
C PHE A 111 -12.20 19.42 14.44
N GLU A 112 -12.74 20.52 13.92
CA GLU A 112 -12.48 21.87 14.45
C GLU A 112 -12.90 21.95 15.93
N GLY A 113 -12.07 22.59 16.75
CA GLY A 113 -12.33 22.76 18.18
C GLY A 113 -12.06 21.56 19.08
N TYR A 114 -11.56 20.44 18.54
CA TYR A 114 -11.20 19.24 19.31
C TYR A 114 -9.73 18.87 19.13
N SER A 115 -9.05 18.46 20.18
CA SER A 115 -7.64 18.05 20.13
C SER A 115 -7.44 16.70 20.81
N ALA A 116 -6.30 16.06 20.52
CA ALA A 116 -5.88 14.90 21.28
C ALA A 116 -5.20 15.38 22.57
N ASP A 117 -5.57 14.79 23.72
CA ASP A 117 -5.00 15.12 25.02
C ASP A 117 -3.66 14.39 25.21
N GLY A 118 -2.65 14.88 24.48
CA GLY A 118 -1.30 14.36 24.46
C GLY A 118 -0.86 13.85 23.08
N ALA A 119 0.40 13.43 23.00
CA ALA A 119 1.04 12.98 21.76
C ALA A 119 1.72 11.61 21.87
N SER A 120 1.71 10.98 23.05
CA SER A 120 2.38 9.69 23.31
C SER A 120 1.48 8.49 23.02
N CYS A 121 2.09 7.29 22.99
CA CYS A 121 1.34 6.04 22.92
C CYS A 121 0.96 5.49 24.31
N PRO A 122 -0.17 4.75 24.43
CA PRO A 122 -1.16 4.43 23.39
C PRO A 122 -1.92 5.67 22.90
N TYR A 123 -2.56 5.60 21.72
CA TYR A 123 -3.20 6.77 21.10
C TYR A 123 -4.03 7.56 22.13
N PRO A 124 -3.80 8.88 22.28
CA PRO A 124 -4.42 9.71 23.33
C PRO A 124 -5.94 9.77 23.21
N TYR A 125 -6.62 10.05 24.33
CA TYR A 125 -8.04 10.42 24.29
C TYR A 125 -8.20 11.87 23.85
N CYS A 126 -9.44 12.32 23.74
CA CYS A 126 -9.76 13.69 23.36
C CYS A 126 -9.65 14.61 24.57
N ASP A 127 -9.26 15.87 24.33
CA ASP A 127 -9.41 16.96 25.31
C ASP A 127 -10.87 17.10 25.76
N GLU A 128 -11.80 16.94 24.83
CA GLU A 128 -13.22 16.79 25.06
C GLU A 128 -13.78 15.57 24.29
N ASP A 129 -14.37 14.63 25.03
CA ASP A 129 -14.94 13.41 24.45
C ASP A 129 -16.10 13.72 23.49
N ILE A 130 -15.98 13.29 22.23
CA ILE A 130 -17.14 13.19 21.32
C ILE A 130 -17.86 11.86 21.61
N VAL A 131 -18.83 11.91 22.52
CA VAL A 131 -19.62 10.74 22.94
C VAL A 131 -20.52 10.25 21.81
N VAL A 132 -20.45 8.95 21.51
CA VAL A 132 -21.31 8.26 20.53
C VAL A 132 -22.42 7.53 21.30
N PRO A 133 -23.70 7.95 21.17
CA PRO A 133 -24.81 7.37 21.92
C PRO A 133 -25.03 5.88 21.64
N GLU A 134 -25.63 5.18 22.59
CA GLU A 134 -26.12 3.82 22.36
C GLU A 134 -27.10 3.79 21.16
N GLY A 135 -27.01 2.74 20.34
CA GLY A 135 -27.75 2.64 19.08
C GLY A 135 -27.14 3.45 17.91
N SER A 136 -26.10 4.26 18.15
CA SER A 136 -25.41 5.04 17.12
C SER A 136 -24.07 4.45 16.68
N TYR A 137 -23.82 3.17 16.94
CA TYR A 137 -22.61 2.46 16.52
C TYR A 137 -22.89 0.98 16.28
N SER A 138 -22.03 0.33 15.50
CA SER A 138 -22.00 -1.12 15.32
C SER A 138 -20.56 -1.62 15.41
N GLY A 139 -20.32 -2.60 16.28
CA GLY A 139 -18.96 -3.08 16.58
C GLY A 139 -18.04 -1.94 17.05
N SER A 140 -16.96 -1.71 16.30
CA SER A 140 -15.91 -0.74 16.62
C SER A 140 -16.09 0.62 15.92
N TYR A 141 -17.25 0.86 15.29
CA TYR A 141 -17.45 2.06 14.48
C TYR A 141 -18.76 2.78 14.79
N ALA A 142 -18.70 4.11 14.89
CA ALA A 142 -19.88 4.97 14.89
C ALA A 142 -20.66 4.83 13.58
N SER A 143 -21.97 5.05 13.61
CA SER A 143 -22.80 5.05 12.41
C SER A 143 -22.51 6.28 11.54
N THR A 144 -22.66 6.15 10.23
CA THR A 144 -22.51 7.29 9.31
C THR A 144 -23.56 8.37 9.59
N THR A 145 -24.77 7.98 9.97
CA THR A 145 -25.85 8.90 10.38
C THR A 145 -25.44 9.75 11.57
N PHE A 146 -24.80 9.18 12.59
CA PHE A 146 -24.29 9.94 13.72
C PHE A 146 -23.17 10.90 13.29
N MET A 147 -22.20 10.41 12.52
CA MET A 147 -21.07 11.22 12.03
C MET A 147 -21.53 12.43 11.21
N GLN A 148 -22.58 12.26 10.40
CA GLN A 148 -23.15 13.34 9.59
C GLN A 148 -24.06 14.26 10.43
N GLY A 149 -24.77 13.71 11.43
CA GLY A 149 -25.72 14.44 12.28
C GLY A 149 -25.09 15.24 13.42
N MET A 150 -23.84 14.98 13.79
CA MET A 150 -23.17 15.71 14.87
C MET A 150 -22.80 17.16 14.51
N ASN A 151 -22.96 17.55 13.24
CA ASN A 151 -22.78 18.92 12.73
C ASN A 151 -21.40 19.53 13.12
N LYS A 152 -20.34 18.72 13.05
CA LYS A 152 -18.96 19.17 13.30
C LYS A 152 -18.24 19.42 11.98
N THR A 153 -17.45 20.49 11.94
CA THR A 153 -16.60 20.82 10.80
C THR A 153 -15.33 19.97 10.82
N VAL A 154 -15.02 19.32 9.70
CA VAL A 154 -13.72 18.64 9.51
C VAL A 154 -12.65 19.70 9.28
N ARG A 155 -11.49 19.58 9.93
CA ARG A 155 -10.38 20.52 9.76
C ARG A 155 -9.88 20.52 8.33
N ALA A 156 -9.55 21.70 7.82
CA ALA A 156 -9.07 21.87 6.45
C ALA A 156 -7.75 21.14 6.16
N ASN A 157 -6.88 21.01 7.17
CA ASN A 157 -5.62 20.25 7.10
C ASN A 157 -5.78 18.77 7.46
N MET A 158 -6.99 18.23 7.45
CA MET A 158 -7.23 16.79 7.61
C MET A 158 -7.87 16.20 6.35
N VAL A 159 -8.27 17.07 5.43
CA VAL A 159 -8.93 16.73 4.18
C VAL A 159 -7.98 17.00 3.07
N ASP A 160 -7.99 16.08 2.13
CA ASP A 160 -7.23 16.28 0.92
C ASP A 160 -8.13 16.14 -0.28
N GLU A 161 -8.11 17.18 -1.10
CA GLU A 161 -8.70 17.13 -2.42
C GLU A 161 -7.68 16.57 -3.44
N LEU A 162 -6.36 16.43 -3.13
CA LEU A 162 -5.31 15.78 -3.94
C LEU A 162 -4.04 15.31 -3.15
N PRO A 163 -3.59 14.05 -3.35
CA PRO A 163 -2.87 13.18 -2.39
C PRO A 163 -1.69 13.80 -1.63
N ARG A 164 -1.70 13.65 -0.29
CA ARG A 164 -0.61 13.44 0.70
C ARG A 164 -0.74 14.26 1.99
N ASP A 165 -1.93 14.40 2.57
CA ASP A 165 -2.05 15.14 3.83
C ASP A 165 -1.29 14.44 4.99
N PRO A 166 -0.16 15.00 5.47
CA PRO A 166 0.62 14.38 6.53
C PRO A 166 -0.12 14.35 7.86
N ASP A 167 -0.95 15.35 8.14
CA ASP A 167 -1.65 15.47 9.41
C ASP A 167 -2.71 14.37 9.52
N PHE A 168 -3.45 14.10 8.44
CA PHE A 168 -4.39 12.98 8.40
C PHE A 168 -3.71 11.64 8.73
N PHE A 169 -2.61 11.31 8.03
CA PHE A 169 -1.93 10.04 8.22
C PHE A 169 -1.26 9.92 9.59
N ASN A 170 -0.67 11.00 10.10
CA ASN A 170 -0.10 11.05 11.44
C ASN A 170 -1.17 10.83 12.51
N VAL A 171 -2.39 11.31 12.31
CA VAL A 171 -3.52 11.02 13.20
C VAL A 171 -3.97 9.56 13.08
N VAL A 172 -4.33 9.08 11.89
CA VAL A 172 -5.03 7.80 11.76
C VAL A 172 -4.11 6.58 11.92
N TYR A 173 -2.80 6.76 11.81
CA TYR A 173 -1.81 5.70 11.97
C TYR A 173 -0.91 5.84 13.21
N ALA A 174 -1.09 6.86 14.03
CA ALA A 174 -0.37 6.97 15.30
C ALA A 174 -0.59 5.72 16.18
N CYS A 175 0.48 5.28 16.84
CA CYS A 175 0.50 4.18 17.80
C CYS A 175 0.01 2.83 17.24
N GLN A 176 0.19 2.60 15.95
CA GLN A 176 -0.16 1.35 15.26
C GLN A 176 1.07 0.81 14.54
N LEU A 177 1.24 -0.52 14.51
CA LEU A 177 2.32 -1.18 13.75
C LEU A 177 3.73 -0.63 14.08
N ASN A 178 3.96 -0.33 15.36
CA ASN A 178 5.18 0.28 15.89
C ASN A 178 5.47 1.73 15.42
N ASN A 179 4.49 2.40 14.82
CA ASN A 179 4.53 3.85 14.66
C ASN A 179 4.49 4.52 16.04
N GLY A 180 5.25 5.59 16.20
CA GLY A 180 5.10 6.51 17.33
C GLY A 180 3.76 7.23 17.35
N GLY A 181 3.62 8.17 18.28
CA GLY A 181 2.44 9.03 18.34
C GLY A 181 2.39 10.06 17.20
N ILE A 182 1.40 10.96 17.23
CA ILE A 182 1.10 11.88 16.11
C ILE A 182 2.34 12.70 15.71
N GLU A 183 3.04 13.27 16.69
CA GLU A 183 4.22 14.12 16.49
C GLU A 183 5.45 13.38 15.92
N SER A 184 5.47 12.04 15.97
CA SER A 184 6.59 11.26 15.42
C SER A 184 6.71 11.38 13.90
N GLY A 185 5.62 11.74 13.22
CA GLY A 185 5.52 11.71 11.76
C GLY A 185 5.48 10.28 11.17
N ASP A 186 5.47 9.23 11.99
CA ASP A 186 5.54 7.85 11.51
C ASP A 186 4.30 7.45 10.72
N GLY A 187 3.14 8.02 11.04
CA GLY A 187 1.91 7.73 10.32
C GLY A 187 2.00 8.09 8.84
N TYR A 188 2.48 9.30 8.53
CA TYR A 188 2.76 9.73 7.16
C TYR A 188 3.98 9.03 6.55
N ARG A 189 5.06 8.92 7.33
CA ARG A 189 6.33 8.32 6.87
C ARG A 189 6.14 6.88 6.41
N PHE A 190 5.32 6.11 7.11
CA PHE A 190 5.06 4.70 6.83
C PHE A 190 3.61 4.43 6.36
N ARG A 191 2.99 5.39 5.66
CA ARG A 191 1.69 5.19 4.98
C ARG A 191 1.77 4.17 3.84
N GLY A 192 0.62 3.76 3.30
CA GLY A 192 0.54 2.84 2.16
C GLY A 192 1.29 3.35 0.92
N ARG A 193 2.22 2.56 0.38
CA ARG A 193 2.92 2.86 -0.87
C ARG A 193 3.12 1.64 -1.78
N GLY A 194 3.32 1.93 -3.07
CA GLY A 194 3.67 1.00 -4.13
C GLY A 194 2.50 0.15 -4.63
N PHE A 195 2.76 -0.72 -5.61
CA PHE A 195 1.76 -1.62 -6.16
C PHE A 195 1.25 -2.67 -5.15
N ILE A 196 1.99 -2.89 -4.05
CA ILE A 196 1.68 -3.87 -3.00
C ILE A 196 1.15 -3.21 -1.71
N GLN A 197 1.00 -1.88 -1.67
CA GLN A 197 0.36 -1.10 -0.60
C GLN A 197 0.83 -1.45 0.83
N ILE A 198 2.14 -1.35 1.10
CA ILE A 198 2.71 -1.64 2.42
C ILE A 198 2.53 -0.45 3.38
N THR A 199 2.03 -0.73 4.59
CA THR A 199 1.74 0.28 5.62
C THR A 199 2.29 -0.12 6.99
N GLY A 200 2.80 0.85 7.76
CA GLY A 200 3.24 0.72 9.16
C GLY A 200 4.72 0.41 9.30
N GLN A 201 5.37 1.04 10.28
CA GLN A 201 6.82 0.96 10.49
C GLN A 201 7.33 -0.50 10.61
N THR A 202 6.59 -1.37 11.29
CA THR A 202 6.92 -2.81 11.39
C THR A 202 6.99 -3.49 10.02
N ASN A 203 6.08 -3.16 9.10
CA ASN A 203 6.06 -3.78 7.78
C ASN A 203 7.12 -3.16 6.86
N TYR A 204 7.40 -1.86 6.98
CA TYR A 204 8.55 -1.28 6.27
C TYR A 204 9.87 -1.91 6.73
N GLN A 205 10.04 -2.17 8.02
CA GLN A 205 11.24 -2.83 8.54
C GLN A 205 11.32 -4.31 8.09
N THR A 206 10.26 -5.08 8.28
CA THR A 206 10.29 -6.54 8.11
C THR A 206 10.01 -7.01 6.69
N MET A 207 9.34 -6.19 5.87
CA MET A 207 8.99 -6.54 4.50
C MET A 207 9.72 -5.68 3.48
N VAL A 208 9.85 -4.37 3.66
CA VAL A 208 10.55 -3.52 2.66
C VAL A 208 12.07 -3.62 2.84
N GLN A 209 12.59 -3.19 4.00
CA GLN A 209 14.03 -3.20 4.26
C GLN A 209 14.60 -4.62 4.21
N ALA A 210 14.03 -5.56 4.95
CA ALA A 210 14.57 -6.92 5.03
C ALA A 210 14.53 -7.67 3.68
N LYS A 211 13.45 -7.53 2.89
CA LYS A 211 13.39 -8.18 1.56
C LYS A 211 14.32 -7.49 0.56
N TRP A 212 14.48 -6.16 0.64
CA TRP A 212 15.47 -5.45 -0.14
C TRP A 212 16.88 -5.98 0.15
N ASP A 213 17.27 -6.02 1.43
CA ASP A 213 18.57 -6.53 1.84
C ASP A 213 18.78 -7.99 1.41
N ALA A 214 17.74 -8.83 1.46
CA ALA A 214 17.83 -10.23 1.05
C ALA A 214 18.06 -10.42 -0.46
N VAL A 215 17.51 -9.54 -1.30
CA VAL A 215 17.61 -9.64 -2.77
C VAL A 215 18.81 -8.87 -3.31
N HIS A 216 19.10 -7.73 -2.72
CA HIS A 216 20.04 -6.74 -3.26
C HIS A 216 21.30 -6.56 -2.41
N GLY A 217 21.31 -7.11 -1.20
CA GLY A 217 22.42 -7.01 -0.24
C GLY A 217 22.24 -5.86 0.76
N THR A 218 22.65 -6.11 2.00
CA THR A 218 22.58 -5.15 3.10
C THR A 218 23.39 -3.88 2.83
N GLY A 219 22.83 -2.73 3.21
CA GLY A 219 23.51 -1.43 3.13
C GLY A 219 23.48 -0.78 1.75
N THR A 220 22.83 -1.42 0.78
CA THR A 220 22.66 -0.87 -0.57
C THR A 220 21.57 0.20 -0.65
N LYS A 221 20.54 0.08 0.19
CA LYS A 221 19.52 1.10 0.38
C LYS A 221 18.92 0.99 1.78
N ASP A 222 18.72 2.13 2.42
CA ASP A 222 18.09 2.23 3.73
C ASP A 222 16.75 2.98 3.60
N PHE A 223 15.69 2.37 4.11
CA PHE A 223 14.33 2.91 4.14
C PHE A 223 13.89 3.34 5.55
N MET A 224 14.68 3.00 6.57
CA MET A 224 14.30 3.08 7.97
C MET A 224 14.98 4.24 8.70
N CYS A 225 16.16 4.68 8.24
CA CYS A 225 16.83 5.84 8.82
C CYS A 225 15.98 7.12 8.69
N ARG A 226 16.18 8.09 9.59
CA ARG A 226 15.53 9.41 9.53
C ARG A 226 16.47 10.45 8.91
N SER A 227 16.61 10.37 7.59
CA SER A 227 17.35 11.35 6.77
C SER A 227 16.60 11.63 5.47
N GLU A 228 16.90 12.76 4.84
CA GLU A 228 16.36 13.12 3.52
C GLU A 228 16.58 12.03 2.47
N THR A 229 17.69 11.30 2.55
CA THR A 229 17.98 10.18 1.63
C THR A 229 17.01 9.01 1.84
N CYS A 230 16.76 8.62 3.09
CA CYS A 230 15.82 7.55 3.41
C CYS A 230 14.37 7.97 3.09
N ASP A 231 14.02 9.24 3.35
CA ASP A 231 12.72 9.80 2.95
C ASP A 231 12.51 9.76 1.44
N LYS A 232 13.53 10.15 0.67
CA LYS A 232 13.48 10.03 -0.79
C LYS A 232 13.36 8.58 -1.26
N ASN A 233 14.01 7.63 -0.59
CA ASN A 233 13.84 6.21 -0.90
C ASN A 233 12.39 5.76 -0.67
N LEU A 234 11.75 6.20 0.41
CA LEU A 234 10.33 5.91 0.70
C LEU A 234 9.41 6.56 -0.34
N ASP A 235 9.64 7.83 -0.65
CA ASP A 235 8.81 8.58 -1.60
C ASP A 235 8.93 8.06 -3.03
N ASN A 236 10.10 7.56 -3.44
CA ASN A 236 10.25 6.90 -4.74
C ASN A 236 9.36 5.67 -4.88
N ILE A 237 8.99 4.97 -3.78
CA ILE A 237 8.06 3.83 -3.85
C ILE A 237 6.67 4.28 -4.37
N ALA A 238 6.29 5.54 -4.12
CA ALA A 238 5.02 6.11 -4.57
C ALA A 238 5.14 6.95 -5.84
N ASN A 239 6.29 7.60 -6.07
CA ASN A 239 6.47 8.62 -7.11
C ASN A 239 7.22 8.13 -8.35
N ASP A 240 7.92 6.99 -8.25
CA ASP A 240 8.69 6.41 -9.36
C ASP A 240 8.11 5.04 -9.70
N LEU A 241 7.50 4.94 -10.89
CA LEU A 241 6.82 3.75 -11.37
C LEU A 241 7.80 2.56 -11.52
N ASP A 242 9.02 2.82 -12.01
CA ASP A 242 10.08 1.82 -12.14
C ASP A 242 10.46 1.28 -10.76
N PHE A 243 10.70 2.20 -9.81
CA PHE A 243 11.12 1.83 -8.47
C PHE A 243 10.02 1.08 -7.70
N SER A 244 8.76 1.48 -7.87
CA SER A 244 7.59 0.79 -7.33
C SER A 244 7.46 -0.64 -7.87
N MET A 245 7.70 -0.82 -9.18
CA MET A 245 7.72 -2.15 -9.79
C MET A 245 8.89 -2.98 -9.24
N LEU A 246 10.08 -2.38 -9.11
CA LEU A 246 11.25 -3.04 -8.54
C LEU A 246 11.01 -3.50 -7.09
N ILE A 247 10.29 -2.72 -6.27
CA ILE A 247 9.87 -3.14 -4.93
C ILE A 247 8.94 -4.36 -5.02
N SER A 248 7.98 -4.37 -5.93
CA SER A 248 7.05 -5.49 -6.13
C SER A 248 7.77 -6.76 -6.56
N LEU A 249 8.72 -6.65 -7.49
CA LEU A 249 9.59 -7.73 -7.95
C LEU A 249 10.53 -8.22 -6.84
N THR A 250 11.02 -7.32 -6.00
CA THR A 250 11.82 -7.65 -4.80
C THR A 250 11.00 -8.50 -3.83
N PHE A 251 9.74 -8.15 -3.62
CA PHE A 251 8.83 -8.95 -2.78
C PHE A 251 8.61 -10.34 -3.32
N TRP A 252 8.40 -10.44 -4.65
CA TRP A 252 8.25 -11.70 -5.37
C TRP A 252 9.49 -12.59 -5.25
N LYS A 253 10.68 -12.03 -5.48
CA LYS A 253 11.96 -12.77 -5.41
C LYS A 253 12.28 -13.22 -4.00
N ALA A 254 12.15 -12.33 -3.01
CA ALA A 254 12.39 -12.67 -1.61
C ALA A 254 11.42 -13.73 -1.08
N GLY A 255 10.18 -13.74 -1.59
CA GLY A 255 9.18 -14.76 -1.28
C GLY A 255 9.37 -16.10 -1.98
N LYS A 256 10.40 -16.25 -2.84
CA LYS A 256 10.62 -17.42 -3.72
C LYS A 256 9.37 -17.78 -4.52
N THR A 257 8.60 -16.77 -4.93
CA THR A 257 7.23 -16.96 -5.39
C THR A 257 7.13 -17.72 -6.72
N ASN A 258 8.21 -17.73 -7.52
CA ASN A 258 8.32 -18.57 -8.72
C ASN A 258 8.06 -20.06 -8.43
N ASP A 259 8.47 -20.57 -7.27
CA ASP A 259 8.31 -21.99 -6.90
C ASP A 259 6.84 -22.36 -6.64
N LEU A 260 6.02 -21.34 -6.33
CA LEU A 260 4.60 -21.48 -6.00
C LEU A 260 3.68 -21.20 -7.21
N ALA A 261 4.19 -20.49 -8.20
CA ALA A 261 3.46 -19.95 -9.34
C ALA A 261 3.61 -20.79 -10.63
N ASN A 262 3.82 -22.10 -10.51
CA ASN A 262 3.97 -23.01 -11.66
C ASN A 262 2.64 -23.49 -12.27
N LYS A 263 1.51 -23.08 -11.67
CA LYS A 263 0.15 -23.38 -12.12
C LYS A 263 -0.81 -22.28 -11.65
N VAL A 264 -1.92 -22.12 -12.34
CA VAL A 264 -2.98 -21.17 -11.96
C VAL A 264 -4.19 -21.96 -11.46
N ASP A 265 -4.26 -22.10 -10.13
CA ASP A 265 -5.38 -22.69 -9.39
C ASP A 265 -5.51 -22.03 -8.00
N GLU A 266 -6.61 -22.29 -7.30
CA GLU A 266 -6.90 -21.67 -5.99
C GLU A 266 -5.78 -21.87 -4.98
N SER A 267 -5.21 -23.08 -4.90
CA SER A 267 -4.14 -23.40 -3.95
C SER A 267 -2.85 -22.63 -4.26
N SER A 268 -2.48 -22.52 -5.54
CA SER A 268 -1.32 -21.73 -5.94
C SER A 268 -1.55 -20.24 -5.72
N ILE A 269 -2.75 -19.71 -6.00
CA ILE A 269 -3.09 -18.30 -5.77
C ILE A 269 -3.00 -17.95 -4.28
N GLU A 270 -3.49 -18.82 -3.41
CA GLU A 270 -3.41 -18.64 -1.96
C GLU A 270 -1.95 -18.63 -1.48
N LYS A 271 -1.15 -19.62 -1.86
CA LYS A 271 0.28 -19.70 -1.50
C LYS A 271 1.09 -18.50 -2.01
N VAL A 272 0.85 -18.08 -3.25
CA VAL A 272 1.48 -16.88 -3.82
C VAL A 272 1.08 -15.63 -3.01
N THR A 273 -0.20 -15.51 -2.65
CA THR A 273 -0.71 -14.41 -1.84
C THR A 273 -0.03 -14.34 -0.47
N GLU A 274 0.13 -15.49 0.20
CA GLU A 274 0.84 -15.57 1.48
C GLU A 274 2.32 -15.22 1.35
N ALA A 275 3.00 -15.70 0.30
CA ALA A 275 4.42 -15.40 0.08
C ALA A 275 4.69 -13.89 -0.17
N VAL A 276 3.81 -13.24 -0.92
CA VAL A 276 3.93 -11.80 -1.22
C VAL A 276 3.56 -10.95 0.00
N ASN A 277 2.40 -11.20 0.62
CA ASN A 277 1.80 -10.32 1.64
C ASN A 277 2.01 -10.77 3.09
N GLY A 278 2.60 -11.95 3.31
CA GLY A 278 2.74 -12.58 4.63
C GLY A 278 1.46 -13.24 5.17
N LYS A 279 0.34 -13.16 4.43
CA LYS A 279 -0.99 -13.69 4.80
C LYS A 279 -1.93 -13.74 3.60
N ALA A 280 -2.94 -14.61 3.66
CA ALA A 280 -3.95 -14.80 2.62
C ALA A 280 -5.05 -13.71 2.62
N ILE A 281 -4.68 -12.42 2.51
CA ILE A 281 -5.64 -11.30 2.42
C ILE A 281 -5.94 -10.94 0.97
N GLY A 282 -7.20 -10.62 0.68
CA GLY A 282 -7.63 -10.11 -0.63
C GLY A 282 -7.81 -11.19 -1.69
N LEU A 283 -7.94 -12.46 -1.29
CA LEU A 283 -8.07 -13.60 -2.21
C LEU A 283 -9.11 -13.42 -3.33
N PRO A 284 -10.33 -12.87 -3.11
CA PRO A 284 -11.30 -12.74 -4.19
C PRO A 284 -10.77 -11.93 -5.39
N ASN A 285 -10.17 -10.76 -5.14
CA ASN A 285 -9.59 -9.93 -6.20
C ASN A 285 -8.32 -10.56 -6.78
N ARG A 286 -7.47 -11.17 -5.94
CA ARG A 286 -6.25 -11.85 -6.41
C ARG A 286 -6.57 -13.03 -7.31
N THR A 287 -7.59 -13.81 -6.99
CA THR A 287 -8.11 -14.89 -7.82
C THR A 287 -8.68 -14.35 -9.14
N LEU A 288 -9.53 -13.32 -9.06
CA LEU A 288 -10.11 -12.68 -10.24
C LEU A 288 -9.03 -12.22 -11.24
N TYR A 289 -8.09 -11.40 -10.78
CA TYR A 289 -7.09 -10.82 -11.67
C TYR A 289 -6.03 -11.82 -12.13
N THR A 290 -5.66 -12.81 -11.30
CA THR A 290 -4.73 -13.87 -11.73
C THR A 290 -5.34 -14.73 -12.84
N ASN A 291 -6.59 -15.19 -12.68
CA ASN A 291 -7.26 -15.97 -13.71
C ASN A 291 -7.45 -15.17 -15.00
N LYS A 292 -7.91 -13.92 -14.88
CA LYS A 292 -8.10 -13.04 -16.04
C LYS A 292 -6.77 -12.77 -16.77
N ALA A 293 -5.69 -12.51 -16.03
CA ALA A 293 -4.37 -12.34 -16.64
C ALA A 293 -3.93 -13.62 -17.36
N TYR A 294 -4.08 -14.78 -16.75
CA TYR A 294 -3.70 -16.06 -17.36
C TYR A 294 -4.46 -16.37 -18.64
N GLU A 295 -5.77 -16.11 -18.67
CA GLU A 295 -6.61 -16.28 -19.87
C GLU A 295 -6.17 -15.38 -21.03
N ILE A 296 -5.81 -14.14 -20.74
CA ILE A 296 -5.39 -13.15 -21.76
C ILE A 296 -3.97 -13.43 -22.26
N LEU A 297 -3.07 -13.83 -21.37
CA LEU A 297 -1.66 -14.06 -21.69
C LEU A 297 -1.41 -15.40 -22.42
N LYS A 298 -2.36 -16.33 -22.40
CA LYS A 298 -2.28 -17.61 -23.14
C LYS A 298 -2.85 -17.58 -24.55
N LYS A 299 -3.52 -16.50 -24.95
CA LYS A 299 -4.00 -16.30 -26.32
C LYS A 299 -2.84 -15.95 -27.25
#